data_AF-A0A2E0SBL4-F1
#
_entry.id   AF-A0A2E0SBL4-F1
#
_cell.length_a   1.000
_cell.length_b   1.000
_cell.length_c   1.000
_cell.angle_alpha   90.00
_cell.angle_beta   90.00
_cell.angle_gamma   90.00
#
_symmetry.space_group_name_H-M   'P 1'
#
loop_
_entity.id
_entity.type
_entity.pdbx_description
1 polymer ?
#
loop_
_entity_poly.entity_id
_entity_poly.type
_entity_poly.pdbx_seq_one_letter_code
_entity_poly.pdbx_strand_id
1 'polypeptide(L)'
;MLLLFAATVFCLTPAVGEVHIGLRVIAATLAGFSLVVIVSLLYWIFKPLLAYQNGYLLVYLNPPQVIKIPIDLVEVFFAGQSDSFMPNPMANRGEELSESRNIVIRLAERATEYHQRKVKPIFGSWEDGYIVVRGTWTEPLNKETFRFLNQSLVAAHRQQKETPKA
;
A
#
# COMPACT_ATOMS: atom_id res chain seq x y z
N MET A 1 -8.51 -10.22 -19.59
CA MET A 1 -8.82 -10.73 -20.96
C MET A 1 -8.16 -12.07 -21.27
N LEU A 2 -6.86 -12.26 -20.98
CA LEU A 2 -6.13 -13.48 -21.37
C LEU A 2 -6.66 -14.78 -20.71
N LEU A 3 -7.06 -14.71 -19.43
CA LEU A 3 -7.73 -15.83 -18.72
C LEU A 3 -9.09 -16.21 -19.31
N LEU A 4 -9.88 -15.21 -19.73
CA LEU A 4 -11.19 -15.45 -20.34
C LEU A 4 -11.02 -16.15 -21.70
N PHE A 5 -10.02 -15.76 -22.49
CA PHE A 5 -9.68 -16.43 -23.75
C PHE A 5 -9.15 -17.86 -23.55
N ALA A 6 -8.31 -18.10 -22.55
CA ALA A 6 -7.80 -19.45 -22.27
C ALA A 6 -8.91 -20.38 -21.76
N ALA A 7 -9.80 -19.88 -20.90
CA ALA A 7 -10.94 -20.62 -20.39
C ALA A 7 -11.98 -20.92 -21.48
N THR A 8 -12.25 -19.97 -22.39
CA THR A 8 -13.16 -20.21 -23.52
C THR A 8 -12.59 -21.23 -24.50
N VAL A 9 -11.29 -21.18 -24.82
CA VAL A 9 -10.63 -22.19 -25.67
C VAL A 9 -10.66 -23.59 -25.02
N PHE A 10 -10.54 -23.67 -23.70
CA PHE A 10 -10.62 -24.94 -22.95
C PHE A 10 -12.04 -25.54 -22.91
N CYS A 11 -13.07 -24.70 -22.77
CA CYS A 11 -14.48 -25.14 -22.72
C CYS A 11 -15.11 -25.40 -24.09
N LEU A 12 -14.67 -24.71 -25.16
CA LEU A 12 -15.28 -24.80 -26.49
C LEU A 12 -14.62 -25.83 -27.43
N THR A 13 -13.57 -26.52 -27.01
CA THR A 13 -12.97 -27.59 -27.83
C THR A 13 -13.62 -28.95 -27.53
N PRO A 14 -14.48 -29.49 -28.42
CA PRO A 14 -15.00 -30.85 -28.29
C PRO A 14 -13.86 -31.88 -28.45
N ALA A 15 -13.92 -32.93 -27.63
CA ALA A 15 -12.83 -33.90 -27.46
C ALA A 15 -12.75 -34.92 -28.61
N VAL A 16 -12.12 -34.56 -29.75
CA VAL A 16 -11.74 -35.56 -30.78
C VAL A 16 -10.41 -35.17 -31.45
N GLY A 17 -9.31 -35.86 -31.12
CA GLY A 17 -8.03 -35.83 -31.87
C GLY A 17 -6.77 -35.44 -31.06
N GLU A 18 -5.61 -36.00 -31.40
CA GLU A 18 -4.32 -35.81 -30.68
C GLU A 18 -3.81 -34.36 -30.68
N VAL A 19 -4.06 -33.62 -31.77
CA VAL A 19 -3.71 -32.19 -31.91
C VAL A 19 -4.41 -31.32 -30.84
N HIS A 20 -5.56 -31.77 -30.34
CA HIS A 20 -6.34 -31.05 -29.32
C HIS A 20 -5.80 -31.25 -27.91
N ILE A 21 -5.06 -32.34 -27.63
CA ILE A 21 -4.45 -32.57 -26.32
C ILE A 21 -3.29 -31.60 -26.11
N GLY A 22 -2.42 -31.42 -27.12
CA GLY A 22 -1.32 -30.46 -27.06
C GLY A 22 -1.82 -29.02 -26.85
N LEU A 23 -2.86 -28.62 -27.58
CA LEU A 23 -3.46 -27.29 -27.42
C LEU A 23 -4.06 -27.08 -26.02
N ARG A 24 -4.67 -28.11 -25.43
CA ARG A 24 -5.21 -28.07 -24.05
C ARG A 24 -4.11 -27.93 -23.00
N VAL A 25 -2.99 -28.62 -23.16
CA VAL A 25 -1.84 -28.49 -22.25
C VAL A 25 -1.27 -27.07 -22.31
N ILE A 26 -1.12 -26.49 -23.50
CA ILE A 26 -0.66 -25.10 -23.68
C ILE A 26 -1.67 -24.10 -23.07
N ALA A 27 -2.97 -24.31 -23.29
CA ALA A 27 -4.00 -23.45 -22.71
C ALA A 27 -4.01 -23.55 -21.17
N ALA A 28 -3.84 -24.75 -20.61
CA ALA A 28 -3.79 -24.97 -19.17
C ALA A 28 -2.55 -24.35 -18.52
N THR A 29 -1.37 -24.45 -19.14
CA THR A 29 -0.14 -23.82 -18.62
C THR A 29 -0.23 -22.30 -18.66
N LEU A 30 -0.77 -21.73 -19.74
CA LEU A 30 -0.97 -20.29 -19.87
C LEU A 30 -2.00 -19.76 -18.86
N ALA A 31 -3.11 -20.48 -18.66
CA ALA A 31 -4.12 -20.14 -17.67
C ALA A 31 -3.54 -20.23 -16.24
N GLY A 32 -2.80 -21.30 -15.94
CA GLY A 32 -2.10 -21.46 -14.66
C GLY A 32 -1.11 -20.34 -14.38
N PHE A 33 -0.27 -19.99 -15.37
CA PHE A 33 0.67 -18.87 -15.25
C PHE A 33 -0.05 -17.54 -15.01
N SER A 34 -1.11 -17.26 -15.78
CA SER A 34 -1.89 -16.03 -15.59
C SER A 34 -2.55 -15.97 -14.22
N LEU A 35 -3.03 -17.10 -13.70
CA LEU A 35 -3.63 -17.17 -12.36
C LEU A 35 -2.57 -16.84 -11.29
N VAL A 36 -1.38 -17.44 -11.37
CA VAL A 36 -0.27 -17.18 -10.44
C VAL A 36 0.12 -15.70 -10.45
N VAL A 37 0.23 -15.09 -11.63
CA VAL A 37 0.55 -13.66 -11.77
C VAL A 37 -0.54 -12.79 -11.12
N ILE A 38 -1.82 -13.09 -11.35
CA ILE A 38 -2.92 -12.29 -10.78
C ILE A 38 -2.98 -12.43 -9.26
N VAL A 39 -2.84 -13.65 -8.73
CA VAL A 39 -2.82 -13.89 -7.27
C VAL A 39 -1.64 -13.17 -6.64
N SER A 40 -0.47 -13.19 -7.29
CA SER A 40 0.70 -12.44 -6.85
C SER A 40 0.43 -10.93 -6.82
N LEU A 41 -0.10 -10.35 -7.91
CA LEU A 41 -0.41 -8.92 -7.98
C LEU A 41 -1.45 -8.49 -6.94
N LEU A 42 -2.51 -9.29 -6.73
CA LEU A 42 -3.50 -9.05 -5.69
C LEU A 42 -2.85 -9.03 -4.30
N TYR A 43 -1.97 -9.99 -4.01
CA TYR A 43 -1.24 -10.02 -2.74
C TYR A 43 -0.41 -8.76 -2.50
N TRP A 44 0.23 -8.22 -3.55
CA TRP A 44 0.99 -6.95 -3.46
C TRP A 44 0.09 -5.72 -3.29
N ILE A 45 -1.10 -5.70 -3.91
CA ILE A 45 -2.07 -4.61 -3.77
C ILE A 45 -2.61 -4.51 -2.34
N PHE A 46 -2.83 -5.65 -1.68
CA PHE A 46 -3.34 -5.68 -0.30
C PHE A 46 -2.25 -5.51 0.77
N LYS A 47 -0.99 -5.24 0.41
CA LYS A 47 0.04 -4.93 1.40
C LYS A 47 -0.22 -3.53 1.99
N PRO A 48 -0.33 -3.41 3.32
CA PRO A 48 -0.57 -2.11 3.96
C PRO A 48 0.66 -1.20 3.82
N LEU A 49 0.45 0.11 3.57
CA LEU A 49 1.53 1.10 3.56
C LEU A 49 2.06 1.40 4.97
N LEU A 50 1.17 1.35 5.96
CA LEU A 50 1.46 1.55 7.38
C LEU A 50 0.92 0.36 8.16
N ALA A 51 1.74 -0.22 9.02
CA ALA A 51 1.30 -1.27 9.94
C ALA A 51 1.94 -1.07 11.31
N TYR A 52 1.28 -1.57 12.35
CA TYR A 52 1.82 -1.58 13.71
C TYR A 52 2.14 -3.01 14.13
N GLN A 53 3.35 -3.24 14.65
CA GLN A 53 3.76 -4.55 15.15
C GLN A 53 4.75 -4.42 16.31
N ASN A 54 4.45 -5.05 17.45
CA ASN A 54 5.36 -5.18 18.60
C ASN A 54 6.00 -3.85 19.06
N GLY A 55 5.23 -2.75 19.11
CA GLY A 55 5.78 -1.44 19.50
C GLY A 55 6.55 -0.70 18.40
N TYR A 56 6.52 -1.19 17.17
CA TYR A 56 7.10 -0.51 16.00
C TYR A 56 6.02 -0.15 14.99
N LEU A 57 6.12 1.07 14.45
CA LEU A 57 5.44 1.49 13.25
C LEU A 57 6.27 1.00 12.04
N LEU A 58 5.67 0.14 11.22
CA LEU A 58 6.21 -0.36 9.97
C LEU A 58 5.76 0.54 8.83
N VAL A 59 6.72 1.14 8.14
CA VAL A 59 6.48 2.07 7.02
C VAL A 59 6.98 1.46 5.71
N TYR A 60 6.06 1.22 4.78
CA TYR A 60 6.29 0.55 3.49
C TYR A 60 6.35 1.56 2.33
N LEU A 61 7.17 2.61 2.45
CA LEU A 61 7.30 3.64 1.40
C LEU A 61 8.38 3.34 0.34
N ASN A 62 9.15 2.25 0.52
CA ASN A 62 10.13 1.81 -0.47
C ASN A 62 10.18 0.26 -0.61
N PRO A 63 9.13 -0.38 -1.17
CA PRO A 63 9.11 -1.83 -1.32
C PRO A 63 10.31 -2.35 -2.14
N PRO A 64 10.97 -3.45 -1.72
CA PRO A 64 10.57 -4.38 -0.66
C PRO A 64 11.06 -4.01 0.76
N GLN A 65 11.79 -2.90 0.93
CA GLN A 65 12.35 -2.50 2.21
C GLN A 65 11.26 -1.94 3.13
N VAL A 66 11.28 -2.39 4.39
CA VAL A 66 10.37 -1.95 5.45
C VAL A 66 11.17 -1.20 6.48
N ILE A 67 10.77 0.03 6.77
CA ILE A 67 11.43 0.84 7.79
C ILE A 67 10.64 0.69 9.09
N LYS A 68 11.32 0.24 10.14
CA LYS A 68 10.74 0.05 11.46
C LYS A 68 11.07 1.27 12.32
N ILE A 69 10.05 1.97 12.78
CA ILE A 69 10.20 3.13 13.65
C ILE A 69 9.62 2.77 15.02
N PRO A 70 10.40 2.86 16.11
CA PRO A 70 9.86 2.72 17.46
C PRO A 70 8.66 3.66 17.69
N ILE A 71 7.56 3.15 18.23
CA ILE A 71 6.32 3.93 18.39
C ILE A 71 6.50 5.10 19.36
N ASP A 72 7.47 5.03 20.28
CA ASP A 72 7.85 6.11 21.20
C ASP A 72 8.42 7.35 20.49
N LEU A 73 8.87 7.19 19.25
CA LEU A 73 9.37 8.28 18.41
C LEU A 73 8.27 8.90 17.55
N VAL A 74 7.06 8.33 17.51
CA VAL A 74 5.94 8.86 16.74
C VAL A 74 5.09 9.76 17.63
N GLU A 75 4.99 11.03 17.29
CA GLU A 75 4.28 12.03 18.09
C GLU A 75 2.80 12.09 17.74
N VAL A 76 2.47 12.21 16.44
CA VAL A 76 1.09 12.45 16.00
C VAL A 76 0.90 12.10 14.52
N PHE A 77 -0.35 11.74 14.19
CA PHE A 77 -0.85 11.62 12.82
C PHE A 77 -1.79 12.79 12.51
N PHE A 78 -1.54 13.53 11.43
CA PHE A 78 -2.42 14.61 11.00
C PHE A 78 -2.66 14.60 9.49
N ALA A 79 -3.72 15.28 9.07
CA ALA A 79 -4.07 15.38 7.66
C ALA A 79 -3.18 16.43 6.98
N GLY A 80 -2.53 16.03 5.89
CA GLY A 80 -1.91 16.95 4.93
C GLY A 80 -2.69 17.00 3.62
N GLN A 81 -2.29 17.90 2.74
CA GLN A 81 -2.73 17.95 1.34
C GLN A 81 -1.49 17.91 0.45
N SER A 82 -1.56 17.17 -0.65
CA SER A 82 -0.62 17.32 -1.76
C SER A 82 -1.32 17.06 -3.08
N ASP A 83 -0.73 17.55 -4.16
CA ASP A 83 -1.13 17.24 -5.52
C ASP A 83 -1.28 15.73 -5.72
N SER A 84 -2.42 15.28 -6.24
CA SER A 84 -2.52 13.89 -6.67
C SER A 84 -1.81 13.70 -8.00
N PHE A 85 -1.16 12.55 -8.16
CA PHE A 85 -0.69 12.11 -9.48
C PHE A 85 -1.83 11.44 -10.28
N MET A 86 -3.09 11.60 -9.87
CA MET A 86 -4.21 11.03 -10.60
C MET A 86 -4.58 11.94 -11.78
N PRO A 87 -4.86 11.37 -12.96
CA PRO A 87 -5.41 12.14 -14.06
C PRO A 87 -6.74 12.76 -13.64
N ASN A 88 -6.89 14.06 -13.83
CA ASN A 88 -8.15 14.75 -13.52
C ASN A 88 -9.30 14.10 -14.31
N PRO A 89 -10.44 13.79 -13.64
CA PRO A 89 -11.61 13.29 -14.35
C PRO A 89 -11.99 14.29 -15.45
N MET A 90 -12.41 13.80 -16.63
CA MET A 90 -12.66 14.64 -17.81
C MET A 90 -13.64 15.80 -17.58
N ALA A 91 -14.43 15.76 -16.50
CA ALA A 91 -15.32 16.83 -16.06
C ALA A 91 -14.59 18.11 -15.60
N ASN A 92 -13.35 18.00 -15.09
CA ASN A 92 -12.56 19.13 -14.56
C ASN A 92 -11.29 19.36 -15.38
N ARG A 93 -11.43 19.47 -16.71
CA ARG A 93 -10.29 19.61 -17.66
C ARG A 93 -9.57 20.98 -17.57
N GLY A 94 -9.92 21.84 -16.61
CA GLY A 94 -9.33 23.18 -16.43
C GLY A 94 -8.80 23.47 -15.03
N GLU A 95 -8.97 22.55 -14.07
CA GLU A 95 -8.46 22.74 -12.70
C GLU A 95 -7.10 22.08 -12.52
N GLU A 96 -6.29 22.66 -11.63
CA GLU A 96 -5.04 22.10 -11.12
C GLU A 96 -5.26 20.67 -10.59
N LEU A 97 -4.18 19.90 -10.51
CA LEU A 97 -4.17 18.49 -10.12
C LEU A 97 -5.12 18.23 -8.94
N SER A 98 -6.02 17.23 -9.06
CA SER A 98 -6.96 16.88 -7.99
C SER A 98 -6.20 16.75 -6.65
N GLU A 99 -6.62 17.50 -5.63
CA GLU A 99 -5.95 17.43 -4.33
C GLU A 99 -6.22 16.07 -3.66
N SER A 100 -5.16 15.36 -3.28
CA SER A 100 -5.29 14.17 -2.44
C SER A 100 -5.00 14.54 -1.00
N ARG A 101 -5.87 14.07 -0.09
CA ARG A 101 -5.56 14.12 1.35
C ARG A 101 -4.43 13.12 1.62
N ASN A 102 -3.53 13.49 2.53
CA ASN A 102 -2.40 12.66 2.93
C ASN A 102 -2.42 12.41 4.42
N ILE A 103 -1.77 11.33 4.84
CA ILE A 103 -1.40 11.13 6.24
C ILE A 103 0.00 11.72 6.42
N VAL A 104 0.15 12.68 7.32
CA VAL A 104 1.45 13.17 7.76
C VAL A 104 1.72 12.63 9.15
N ILE A 105 2.89 12.01 9.30
CA ILE A 105 3.38 11.42 10.54
C ILE A 105 4.52 12.30 11.03
N ARG A 106 4.37 12.88 12.21
CA ARG A 106 5.45 13.63 12.86
C ARG A 106 6.23 12.72 13.79
N LEU A 107 7.53 12.70 13.57
CA LEU A 107 8.48 12.05 14.46
C LEU A 107 9.01 13.05 15.50
N ALA A 108 9.38 12.52 16.67
CA ALA A 108 9.98 13.31 17.73
C ALA A 108 11.34 13.86 17.31
N GLU A 109 11.70 15.06 17.76
CA GLU A 109 12.97 15.71 17.40
C GLU A 109 14.21 14.88 17.78
N ARG A 110 14.09 14.03 18.81
CA ARG A 110 15.14 13.09 19.23
C ARG A 110 15.35 11.93 18.24
N ALA A 111 14.46 11.73 17.27
CA ALA A 111 14.50 10.65 16.29
C ALA A 111 15.41 10.98 15.09
N THR A 112 16.58 11.59 15.33
CA THR A 112 17.45 12.13 14.28
C THR A 112 17.86 11.10 13.23
N GLU A 113 18.03 9.83 13.62
CA GLU A 113 18.31 8.68 12.74
C GLU A 113 17.20 8.39 11.70
N TYR A 114 16.01 8.91 11.95
CA TYR A 114 14.80 8.73 11.16
C TYR A 114 14.33 10.04 10.51
N HIS A 115 15.09 11.13 10.56
CA HIS A 115 14.62 12.40 9.97
C HIS A 115 14.57 12.38 8.45
N GLN A 116 15.50 11.69 7.79
CA GLN A 116 15.58 11.66 6.34
C GLN A 116 15.75 10.24 5.82
N ARG A 117 14.91 9.85 4.86
CA ARG A 117 15.02 8.55 4.18
C ARG A 117 14.59 8.69 2.72
N LYS A 118 15.31 8.03 1.83
CA LYS A 118 14.92 7.94 0.43
C LYS A 118 13.73 6.99 0.29
N VAL A 119 12.60 7.52 -0.15
CA VAL A 119 11.35 6.78 -0.42
C VAL A 119 10.93 6.94 -1.88
N LYS A 120 10.00 6.10 -2.35
CA LYS A 120 9.45 6.26 -3.70
C LYS A 120 8.43 7.42 -3.70
N PRO A 121 8.61 8.46 -4.53
CA PRO A 121 7.73 9.64 -4.53
C PRO A 121 6.25 9.34 -4.77
N ILE A 122 5.95 8.22 -5.44
CA ILE A 122 4.59 7.76 -5.71
C ILE A 122 3.81 7.40 -4.43
N PHE A 123 4.50 6.98 -3.37
CA PHE A 123 3.89 6.62 -2.09
C PHE A 123 3.94 7.76 -1.07
N GLY A 124 4.89 8.69 -1.20
CA GLY A 124 5.11 9.70 -0.18
C GLY A 124 6.46 10.41 -0.26
N SER A 125 6.72 11.23 0.76
CA SER A 125 8.02 11.85 1.04
C SER A 125 8.43 11.64 2.49
N TRP A 126 9.72 11.75 2.78
CA TRP A 126 10.25 11.56 4.12
C TRP A 126 11.44 12.48 4.35
N GLU A 127 11.18 13.61 4.98
CA GLU A 127 12.13 14.70 5.18
C GLU A 127 11.89 15.38 6.54
N ASP A 128 12.98 15.77 7.20
CA ASP A 128 12.99 16.55 8.45
C ASP A 128 12.06 16.04 9.56
N GLY A 129 11.97 14.71 9.71
CA GLY A 129 11.13 14.08 10.74
C GLY A 129 9.64 14.04 10.39
N TYR A 130 9.27 14.47 9.19
CA TYR A 130 7.93 14.33 8.64
C TYR A 130 7.90 13.22 7.61
N ILE A 131 6.96 12.28 7.81
CA ILE A 131 6.67 11.23 6.85
C ILE A 131 5.31 11.55 6.23
N VAL A 132 5.31 11.89 4.95
CA VAL A 132 4.07 12.16 4.21
C VAL A 132 3.72 10.90 3.44
N VAL A 133 2.59 10.29 3.75
CA VAL A 133 2.02 9.16 3.03
C VAL A 133 0.86 9.66 2.18
N ARG A 134 0.97 9.44 0.86
CA ARG A 134 -0.05 9.88 -0.09
C ARG A 134 -1.33 9.05 0.05
N GLY A 135 -2.48 9.72 0.12
CA GLY A 135 -3.77 9.03 0.25
C GLY A 135 -4.24 8.31 -1.02
N THR A 136 -3.55 8.49 -2.15
CA THR A 136 -3.89 7.85 -3.43
C THR A 136 -3.90 6.31 -3.37
N TRP A 137 -3.09 5.73 -2.48
CA TRP A 137 -2.92 4.28 -2.35
C TRP A 137 -3.43 3.73 -1.01
N THR A 138 -4.19 4.53 -0.27
CA THR A 138 -4.74 4.14 1.03
C THR A 138 -6.26 4.03 0.96
N GLU A 139 -6.85 3.50 2.03
CA GLU A 139 -8.27 3.67 2.28
C GLU A 139 -8.64 5.18 2.33
N PRO A 140 -9.92 5.53 2.10
CA PRO A 140 -10.37 6.91 2.13
C PRO A 140 -10.03 7.61 3.44
N LEU A 141 -9.23 8.69 3.35
CA LEU A 141 -8.80 9.44 4.52
C LEU A 141 -9.88 10.43 4.95
N ASN A 142 -10.61 10.06 6.01
CA ASN A 142 -11.64 10.89 6.61
C ASN A 142 -11.26 11.28 8.05
N LYS A 143 -12.09 12.13 8.67
CA LYS A 143 -11.86 12.59 10.05
C LYS A 143 -11.85 11.42 11.06
N GLU A 144 -12.62 10.37 10.78
CA GLU A 144 -12.73 9.20 11.65
C GLU A 144 -11.45 8.36 11.57
N THR A 145 -10.84 8.21 10.40
CA THR A 145 -9.53 7.57 10.20
C THR A 145 -8.46 8.25 11.06
N PHE A 146 -8.34 9.58 11.02
CA PHE A 146 -7.36 10.30 11.84
C PHE A 146 -7.65 10.21 13.34
N ARG A 147 -8.93 10.20 13.73
CA ARG A 147 -9.32 9.97 15.13
C ARG A 147 -8.89 8.57 15.58
N PHE A 148 -9.16 7.55 14.77
CA PHE A 148 -8.76 6.18 15.03
C PHE A 148 -7.24 6.02 15.13
N LEU A 149 -6.47 6.61 14.20
CA LEU A 149 -5.01 6.55 14.21
C LEU A 149 -4.42 7.16 15.48
N ASN A 150 -4.87 8.34 15.88
CA ASN A 150 -4.37 9.00 17.09
C ASN A 150 -4.81 8.28 18.38
N GLN A 151 -6.03 7.73 18.42
CA GLN A 151 -6.45 6.88 19.54
C GLN A 151 -5.59 5.61 19.64
N SER A 152 -5.30 4.98 18.51
CA SER A 152 -4.45 3.79 18.43
C SER A 152 -3.01 4.11 18.86
N LEU A 153 -2.48 5.27 18.47
CA LEU A 153 -1.17 5.75 18.90
C LEU A 153 -1.09 5.91 20.42
N VAL A 154 -2.08 6.56 21.02
CA VAL A 154 -2.15 6.73 22.48
C VAL A 154 -2.23 5.37 23.19
N ALA A 155 -3.03 4.43 22.67
CA ALA A 155 -3.12 3.08 23.21
C ALA A 155 -1.77 2.36 23.14
N ALA A 156 -1.06 2.45 22.01
CA ALA A 156 0.27 1.85 21.83
C ALA A 156 1.31 2.46 22.80
N HIS A 157 1.30 3.79 23.00
CA HIS A 157 2.17 4.46 23.98
C HIS A 157 1.88 3.99 25.42
N ARG A 158 0.61 3.75 25.77
CA ARG A 158 0.26 3.21 27.09
C ARG A 158 0.78 1.78 27.29
N GLN A 159 0.57 0.90 26.31
CA GLN A 159 1.07 -0.47 26.37
C GLN A 159 2.59 -0.54 26.50
N GLN A 160 3.31 0.37 25.83
CA GLN A 160 4.76 0.45 25.92
C GLN A 160 5.23 0.93 27.31
N LYS A 161 4.49 1.81 27.98
CA LYS A 161 4.78 2.22 29.37
C LYS A 161 4.53 1.11 30.37
N GLU A 162 3.49 0.31 30.14
CA GLU A 162 3.10 -0.82 31.01
C GLU A 162 3.98 -2.05 30.82
N THR A 163 4.74 -2.13 29.73
CA THR A 163 5.72 -3.19 29.48
C THR A 163 7.13 -2.62 29.72
N PRO A 164 7.70 -2.71 30.94
CA PRO A 164 9.05 -2.23 31.19
C PRO A 164 10.01 -3.02 30.28
N LYS A 165 10.93 -2.31 29.63
CA LYS A 165 12.03 -2.95 28.89
C LYS A 165 12.77 -3.87 29.89
N ALA A 166 12.71 -5.18 29.65
CA ALA A 166 13.49 -6.17 30.38
C ALA A 166 14.99 -6.03 30.06
#